data_AF-A0A495MJS6-F1
#
_entry.id   AF-A0A495MJS6-F1
#
_cell.length_a   1.000
_cell.length_b   1.000
_cell.length_c   1.000
_cell.angle_alpha   90.00
_cell.angle_beta   90.00
_cell.angle_gamma   90.00
#
_symmetry.space_group_name_H-M   'P 1'
#
loop_
_entity.id
_entity.type
_entity.pdbx_description
1 polymer ?
#
loop_
_entity_poly.entity_id
_entity_poly.type
_entity_poly.pdbx_seq_one_letter_code
_entity_poly.pdbx_strand_id
1 'polypeptide(L)'
;MKKMFALAVLMIGMTSFAQEKPAEGKRAEKARMEKLTPEQRNEKHLKKLTTDLNLSESQQKQMAAVLSEQSAKREAKRAEREKVMEAKRSERKAEMEATDAKIKAILTPEQTKKWEAMKTERREKAKEKLQDRKKRAEKK
;
A
#
# COMPACT_ATOMS: atom_id res chain seq x y z
N MET A 1 26.20 25.01 56.32
CA MET A 1 26.66 23.62 56.57
C MET A 1 26.01 22.73 55.52
N LYS A 2 26.72 22.37 54.44
CA LYS A 2 27.45 21.10 54.25
C LYS A 2 26.60 19.87 54.62
N LYS A 3 26.00 19.17 53.64
CA LYS A 3 25.95 17.69 53.40
C LYS A 3 25.44 17.50 51.95
N MET A 4 26.30 17.27 50.96
CA MET A 4 26.88 15.99 50.51
C MET A 4 26.08 15.33 49.38
N PHE A 5 26.84 15.00 48.34
CA PHE A 5 26.52 14.37 47.06
C PHE A 5 25.82 13.01 47.18
N ALA A 6 24.88 12.76 46.27
CA ALA A 6 24.51 11.48 45.62
C ALA A 6 23.24 11.80 44.79
N LEU A 7 22.99 11.38 43.56
CA LEU A 7 23.27 10.11 42.91
C LEU A 7 22.89 10.26 41.42
N ALA A 8 23.66 9.62 40.54
CA ALA A 8 23.29 9.18 39.19
C ALA A 8 22.93 10.24 38.12
N VAL A 9 23.94 10.57 37.31
CA VAL A 9 23.79 11.09 35.94
C VAL A 9 22.90 10.12 35.16
N LEU A 10 21.68 10.57 34.88
CA LEU A 10 20.71 9.85 34.07
C LEU A 10 21.18 9.92 32.62
N MET A 11 21.68 8.78 32.15
CA MET A 11 22.22 8.56 30.81
C MET A 11 21.37 9.25 29.74
N ILE A 12 22.00 10.23 29.10
CA ILE A 12 21.62 10.76 27.79
C ILE A 12 21.70 9.57 26.83
N GLY A 13 20.55 9.02 26.47
CA GLY A 13 20.47 7.84 25.62
C GLY A 13 19.17 7.81 24.85
N MET A 14 19.28 7.90 23.52
CA MET A 14 18.22 7.76 22.51
C MET A 14 17.49 9.06 22.10
N THR A 15 18.25 10.00 21.54
CA THR A 15 17.79 10.77 20.37
C THR A 15 17.61 9.81 19.18
N SER A 16 16.57 8.98 19.22
CA SER A 16 16.15 8.24 18.04
C SER A 16 15.27 9.16 17.19
N PHE A 17 15.91 10.06 16.44
CA PHE A 17 15.31 10.65 15.25
C PHE A 17 15.24 9.57 14.18
N ALA A 18 14.32 8.62 14.35
CA ALA A 18 13.88 7.76 13.28
C ALA A 18 13.16 8.68 12.29
N GLN A 19 13.84 8.91 11.16
CA GLN A 19 13.39 9.72 10.05
C GLN A 19 12.12 9.10 9.45
N GLU A 20 10.98 9.37 10.07
CA GLU A 20 9.66 9.01 9.56
C GLU A 20 9.33 9.96 8.41
N LYS A 21 9.89 9.67 7.23
CA LYS A 21 9.38 10.22 5.98
C LYS A 21 8.13 9.41 5.63
N PRO A 22 6.91 9.94 5.78
CA PRO A 22 5.73 9.21 5.39
C PRO A 22 5.73 9.06 3.87
N ALA A 23 6.09 7.87 3.40
CA ALA A 23 5.83 7.41 2.03
C ALA A 23 4.32 7.18 1.77
N GLU A 24 3.44 7.83 2.53
CA GLU A 24 2.00 7.57 2.57
C GLU A 24 1.19 8.51 1.67
N GLY A 25 1.73 9.67 1.27
CA GLY A 25 1.04 10.61 0.37
C GLY A 25 0.86 10.08 -1.06
N LYS A 26 1.86 9.38 -1.61
CA LYS A 26 1.92 9.02 -3.03
C LYS A 26 0.98 7.88 -3.45
N ARG A 27 0.48 7.08 -2.49
CA ARG A 27 -0.41 5.92 -2.79
C ARG A 27 -1.89 6.31 -2.82
N ALA A 28 -2.33 7.23 -1.97
CA ALA A 28 -3.72 7.70 -1.94
C ALA A 28 -4.05 8.66 -3.10
N GLU A 29 -3.08 9.49 -3.50
CA GLU A 29 -3.19 10.36 -4.67
C GLU A 29 -3.39 9.57 -5.98
N LYS A 30 -2.77 8.40 -6.09
CA LYS A 30 -2.90 7.49 -7.24
C LYS A 30 -4.32 6.90 -7.42
N ALA A 31 -5.11 6.83 -6.35
CA ALA A 31 -6.47 6.28 -6.39
C ALA A 31 -7.55 7.33 -6.73
N ARG A 32 -7.20 8.62 -6.63
CA ARG A 32 -8.09 9.77 -6.86
C ARG A 32 -7.88 10.50 -8.17
N MET A 33 -6.83 10.18 -8.93
CA MET A 33 -6.85 10.54 -10.35
C MET A 33 -8.08 9.88 -10.97
N GLU A 34 -8.97 10.70 -11.56
CA GLU A 34 -10.05 10.24 -12.43
C GLU A 34 -9.57 9.03 -13.23
N LYS A 35 -10.43 8.03 -13.38
CA LYS A 35 -10.15 6.84 -14.20
C LYS A 35 -10.14 7.25 -15.69
N LEU A 36 -9.22 8.13 -16.06
CA LEU A 36 -8.86 8.42 -17.43
C LEU A 36 -8.58 7.07 -18.10
N THR A 37 -9.17 6.89 -19.27
CA THR A 37 -8.87 5.73 -20.11
C THR A 37 -7.37 5.73 -20.43
N PRO A 38 -6.79 4.57 -20.76
CA PRO A 38 -5.39 4.49 -21.18
C PRO A 38 -5.05 5.50 -22.28
N GLU A 39 -5.96 5.67 -23.24
CA GLU A 39 -5.89 6.64 -24.33
C GLU A 39 -5.90 8.08 -23.80
N GLN A 40 -6.87 8.45 -22.95
CA GLN A 40 -6.93 9.80 -22.36
C GLN A 40 -5.69 10.13 -21.52
N ARG A 41 -5.10 9.14 -20.85
CA ARG A 41 -3.83 9.32 -20.13
C ARG A 41 -2.66 9.55 -21.07
N ASN A 42 -2.60 8.80 -22.16
CA ASN A 42 -1.55 8.95 -23.16
C ASN A 42 -1.66 10.31 -23.86
N GLU A 43 -2.86 10.76 -24.22
CA GLU A 43 -3.08 12.10 -24.78
C GLU A 43 -2.69 13.21 -23.82
N LYS A 44 -3.08 13.11 -22.54
CA LYS A 44 -2.69 14.09 -21.52
C LYS A 44 -1.17 14.12 -21.34
N HIS A 45 -0.53 12.95 -21.38
CA HIS A 45 0.92 12.85 -21.27
C HIS A 45 1.62 13.42 -22.50
N LEU A 46 1.10 13.14 -23.70
CA LEU A 46 1.60 13.71 -24.95
C LEU A 46 1.49 15.23 -24.94
N LYS A 47 0.32 15.78 -24.60
CA LYS A 47 0.11 17.24 -24.47
C LYS A 47 1.12 17.86 -23.51
N LYS A 48 1.35 17.23 -22.36
CA LYS A 48 2.35 17.69 -21.41
C LYS A 48 3.76 17.68 -22.00
N LEU A 49 4.17 16.59 -22.65
CA LEU A 49 5.50 16.51 -23.29
C LEU A 49 5.65 17.51 -24.42
N THR A 50 4.59 17.74 -25.20
CA THR A 50 4.55 18.76 -26.24
C THR A 50 4.81 20.15 -25.65
N THR A 51 4.15 20.52 -24.57
CA THR A 51 4.34 21.82 -23.92
C THR A 51 5.70 21.94 -23.24
N ASP A 52 6.12 20.91 -22.49
CA ASP A 52 7.36 20.94 -21.70
C ASP A 52 8.62 20.92 -22.61
N LEU A 53 8.54 20.28 -23.78
CA LEU A 53 9.67 20.10 -24.70
C LEU A 53 9.53 20.85 -26.02
N ASN A 54 8.43 21.59 -26.22
CA ASN A 54 8.09 22.28 -27.48
C ASN A 54 8.19 21.36 -28.72
N LEU A 55 7.54 20.19 -28.64
CA LEU A 55 7.63 19.18 -29.70
C LEU A 55 6.95 19.62 -31.01
N SER A 56 7.61 19.42 -32.14
CA SER A 56 7.03 19.61 -33.47
C SER A 56 5.99 18.53 -33.82
N GLU A 57 5.16 18.75 -34.85
CA GLU A 57 4.12 17.78 -35.24
C GLU A 57 4.68 16.38 -35.58
N SER A 58 5.85 16.32 -36.20
CA SER A 58 6.50 15.04 -36.52
C SER A 58 6.97 14.31 -35.25
N GLN A 59 7.53 15.05 -34.27
CA GLN A 59 7.94 14.51 -32.98
C GLN A 59 6.74 14.07 -32.13
N GLN A 60 5.63 14.81 -32.18
CA GLN A 60 4.39 14.44 -31.49
C GLN A 60 3.83 13.11 -32.00
N LYS A 61 3.83 12.87 -33.32
CA LYS A 61 3.41 11.60 -33.92
C LYS A 61 4.27 10.43 -33.45
N GLN A 62 5.60 10.62 -33.42
CA GLN A 62 6.53 9.60 -32.91
C GLN A 62 6.31 9.35 -31.42
N MET A 63 6.13 10.40 -30.62
CA MET A 63 5.89 10.28 -29.18
C MET A 63 4.56 9.58 -28.87
N ALA A 64 3.51 9.86 -29.64
CA ALA A 64 2.21 9.18 -29.50
C ALA A 64 2.35 7.66 -29.67
N ALA A 65 3.11 7.22 -30.68
CA ALA A 65 3.40 5.80 -30.91
C ALA A 65 4.15 5.17 -29.73
N VAL A 66 5.19 5.84 -29.21
CA VAL A 66 5.95 5.40 -28.03
C VAL A 66 5.05 5.26 -26.79
N LEU A 67 4.18 6.25 -26.55
CA LEU A 67 3.27 6.22 -25.41
C LEU A 67 2.24 5.09 -25.53
N SER A 68 1.71 4.83 -26.73
CA SER A 68 0.81 3.72 -26.99
C SER A 68 1.48 2.37 -26.69
N GLU A 69 2.68 2.14 -27.22
CA GLU A 69 3.44 0.91 -26.96
C GLU A 69 3.74 0.73 -25.46
N GLN A 70 4.13 1.81 -24.77
CA GLN A 70 4.37 1.76 -23.33
C GLN A 70 3.09 1.48 -22.52
N SER A 71 1.94 2.02 -22.94
CA SER A 71 0.66 1.71 -22.30
C SER A 71 0.30 0.23 -22.45
N ALA A 72 0.42 -0.33 -23.66
CA ALA A 72 0.13 -1.73 -23.93
C ALA A 72 1.03 -2.66 -23.09
N LYS A 73 2.35 -2.38 -23.04
CA LYS A 73 3.30 -3.13 -22.19
C LYS A 73 2.93 -3.05 -20.70
N ARG A 74 2.45 -1.90 -20.23
CA ARG A 74 2.05 -1.70 -18.83
C ARG A 74 0.79 -2.48 -18.50
N GLU A 75 -0.16 -2.53 -19.41
CA GLU A 75 -1.41 -3.29 -19.25
C GLU A 75 -1.17 -4.78 -19.24
N ALA A 76 -0.35 -5.29 -20.15
CA ALA A 76 0.05 -6.70 -20.16
C ALA A 76 0.70 -7.09 -18.81
N LYS A 77 1.64 -6.28 -18.32
CA LYS A 77 2.27 -6.51 -17.00
C LYS A 77 1.29 -6.38 -15.84
N ARG A 78 0.26 -5.54 -15.94
CA ARG A 78 -0.78 -5.44 -14.91
C ARG A 78 -1.62 -6.72 -14.88
N ALA A 79 -2.09 -7.19 -16.03
CA ALA A 79 -2.88 -8.41 -16.15
C ALA A 79 -2.10 -9.63 -15.63
N GLU A 80 -0.82 -9.75 -15.96
CA GLU A 80 0.05 -10.80 -15.44
C GLU A 80 0.18 -10.73 -13.90
N ARG A 81 0.43 -9.53 -13.37
CA ARG A 81 0.51 -9.32 -11.92
C ARG A 81 -0.79 -9.64 -11.21
N GLU A 82 -1.94 -9.29 -11.79
CA GLU A 82 -3.26 -9.59 -11.22
C GLU A 82 -3.45 -11.10 -11.08
N LYS A 83 -3.13 -11.88 -12.12
CA LYS A 83 -3.16 -13.35 -12.08
C LYS A 83 -2.25 -13.92 -10.99
N VAL A 84 -1.00 -13.45 -10.91
CA VAL A 84 -0.05 -13.90 -9.87
C VAL A 84 -0.56 -13.53 -8.47
N MET A 85 -1.12 -12.35 -8.30
CA MET A 85 -1.64 -11.89 -7.02
C MET A 85 -2.87 -12.67 -6.57
N GLU A 86 -3.74 -13.05 -7.51
CA GLU A 86 -4.89 -13.91 -7.25
C GLU A 86 -4.47 -15.31 -6.83
N ALA A 87 -3.56 -15.94 -7.57
CA ALA A 87 -2.99 -17.24 -7.21
C ALA A 87 -2.37 -17.22 -5.80
N LYS A 88 -1.51 -16.24 -5.52
CA LYS A 88 -0.90 -16.05 -4.19
C LYS A 88 -1.93 -15.75 -3.10
N ARG A 89 -3.07 -15.15 -3.42
CA ARG A 89 -4.14 -14.88 -2.45
C ARG A 89 -4.85 -16.17 -2.07
N SER A 90 -5.11 -17.04 -3.05
CA SER A 90 -5.69 -18.37 -2.81
C SER A 90 -4.75 -19.22 -1.95
N GLU A 91 -3.48 -19.29 -2.33
CA GLU A 91 -2.44 -20.04 -1.60
C GLU A 91 -2.34 -19.60 -0.14
N ARG A 92 -2.22 -18.29 0.11
CA ARG A 92 -2.19 -17.75 1.48
C ARG A 92 -3.46 -18.06 2.27
N LYS A 93 -4.63 -18.07 1.63
CA LYS A 93 -5.89 -18.39 2.30
C LYS A 93 -5.88 -19.85 2.75
N ALA A 94 -5.47 -20.76 1.87
CA ALA A 94 -5.34 -22.18 2.19
C ALA A 94 -4.33 -22.41 3.32
N GLU A 95 -3.17 -21.76 3.28
CA GLU A 95 -2.15 -21.83 4.33
C GLU A 95 -2.67 -21.33 5.69
N MET A 96 -3.41 -20.21 5.69
CA MET A 96 -4.05 -19.69 6.90
C MET A 96 -5.08 -20.66 7.47
N GLU A 97 -5.90 -21.31 6.63
CA GLU A 97 -6.89 -22.30 7.06
C GLU A 97 -6.24 -23.57 7.60
N ALA A 98 -5.18 -24.07 6.94
CA ALA A 98 -4.42 -25.22 7.41
C ALA A 98 -3.73 -24.94 8.76
N THR A 99 -3.17 -23.74 8.93
CA THR A 99 -2.57 -23.30 10.19
C THR A 99 -3.62 -23.18 11.29
N ASP A 100 -4.79 -22.63 10.97
CA ASP A 100 -5.92 -22.50 11.90
C ASP A 100 -6.42 -23.87 12.39
N ALA A 101 -6.49 -24.87 11.49
CA ALA A 101 -6.85 -26.24 11.85
C ALA A 101 -5.82 -26.88 12.80
N LYS A 102 -4.51 -26.71 12.51
CA LYS A 102 -3.44 -27.20 13.39
C LYS A 102 -3.49 -26.55 14.77
N ILE A 103 -3.77 -25.26 14.83
CA ILE A 103 -3.95 -24.54 16.10
C ILE A 103 -5.16 -25.10 16.84
N LYS A 104 -6.31 -25.25 16.20
CA LYS A 104 -7.51 -25.80 16.87
C LYS A 104 -7.30 -27.21 17.42
N ALA A 105 -6.51 -28.04 16.75
CA ALA A 105 -6.22 -29.40 17.19
C ALA A 105 -5.44 -29.46 18.52
N ILE A 106 -4.68 -28.41 18.88
CA ILE A 106 -3.91 -28.34 20.14
C ILE A 106 -4.66 -27.59 21.26
N LEU A 107 -5.82 -26.99 20.97
CA LEU A 107 -6.57 -26.18 21.91
C LEU A 107 -7.69 -26.97 22.57
N THR A 108 -7.98 -26.64 23.83
CA THR A 108 -9.20 -27.10 24.49
C THR A 108 -10.44 -26.40 23.90
N PRO A 109 -11.67 -26.90 24.15
CA PRO A 109 -12.90 -26.26 23.66
C PRO A 109 -13.04 -24.80 24.09
N GLU A 110 -12.68 -24.48 25.34
CA GLU A 110 -12.72 -23.11 25.86
C GLU A 110 -11.68 -22.20 25.20
N GLN A 111 -10.46 -22.71 24.99
CA GLN A 111 -9.40 -21.98 24.30
C GLN A 111 -9.73 -21.73 22.82
N THR A 112 -10.39 -22.70 22.16
CA THR A 112 -10.86 -22.56 20.78
C THR A 112 -11.88 -21.45 20.63
N LYS A 113 -12.84 -21.34 21.57
CA LYS A 113 -13.79 -20.21 21.60
C LYS A 113 -13.07 -18.87 21.71
N LYS A 114 -12.07 -18.77 22.59
CA LYS A 114 -11.25 -17.55 22.73
C LYS A 114 -10.44 -17.25 21.46
N TRP A 115 -9.89 -18.26 20.81
CA TRP A 115 -9.16 -18.13 19.55
C TRP A 115 -10.02 -17.55 18.42
N GLU A 116 -11.23 -18.07 18.25
CA GLU A 116 -12.17 -17.58 17.24
C GLU A 116 -12.63 -16.14 17.51
N ALA A 117 -12.86 -15.80 18.78
CA ALA A 117 -13.18 -14.43 19.19
C ALA A 117 -12.04 -13.47 18.82
N MET A 118 -10.78 -13.82 19.15
CA MET A 118 -9.60 -13.02 18.79
C MET A 118 -9.45 -12.85 17.27
N LYS A 119 -9.73 -13.90 16.49
CA LYS A 119 -9.66 -13.86 15.02
C LYS A 119 -10.72 -12.93 14.44
N THR A 120 -11.93 -12.97 14.99
CA THR A 120 -13.03 -12.08 14.58
C THR A 120 -12.73 -10.63 14.92
N GLU A 121 -12.25 -10.35 16.13
CA GLU A 121 -11.86 -8.99 16.56
C GLU A 121 -10.76 -8.41 15.66
N ARG A 122 -9.73 -9.20 15.33
CA ARG A 122 -8.67 -8.79 14.40
C ARG A 122 -9.23 -8.45 13.01
N ARG A 123 -10.20 -9.23 12.52
CA ARG A 123 -10.86 -8.97 11.23
C ARG A 123 -11.66 -7.67 11.25
N GLU A 124 -12.41 -7.41 12.32
CA GLU A 124 -13.19 -6.17 12.48
C GLU A 124 -12.28 -4.94 12.58
N LYS A 125 -11.23 -4.99 13.41
CA LYS A 125 -10.20 -3.92 13.48
C LYS A 125 -9.55 -3.65 12.12
N ALA A 126 -9.30 -4.70 11.33
CA ALA A 126 -8.75 -4.53 9.98
C ALA A 126 -9.75 -3.86 9.02
N LYS A 127 -11.05 -4.20 9.11
CA LYS A 127 -12.11 -3.55 8.32
C LYS A 127 -12.28 -2.09 8.72
N GLU A 128 -12.29 -1.77 10.00
CA GLU A 128 -12.39 -0.41 10.52
C GLU A 128 -11.24 0.47 10.00
N LYS A 129 -9.99 0.01 10.15
CA LYS A 129 -8.82 0.72 9.60
C LYS A 129 -8.93 0.95 8.10
N LEU A 130 -9.50 0.00 7.34
CA LEU A 130 -9.74 0.18 5.91
C LEU A 130 -10.80 1.24 5.63
N GLN A 131 -11.91 1.25 6.38
CA GLN A 131 -12.96 2.26 6.26
C GLN A 131 -12.45 3.65 6.62
N ASP A 132 -11.66 3.79 7.69
CA ASP A 132 -11.05 5.05 8.08
C ASP A 132 -10.11 5.60 7.02
N ARG A 133 -9.31 4.73 6.40
CA ARG A 133 -8.47 5.11 5.27
C ARG A 133 -9.31 5.60 4.09
N LYS A 134 -10.46 4.97 3.80
CA LYS A 134 -11.39 5.45 2.76
C LYS A 134 -11.97 6.81 3.09
N LYS A 135 -12.50 7.01 4.30
CA LYS A 135 -13.05 8.30 4.77
C LYS A 135 -12.00 9.41 4.74
N ARG A 136 -10.76 9.13 5.16
CA ARG A 136 -9.63 10.09 5.08
C ARG A 136 -9.25 10.38 3.63
N ALA A 137 -9.32 9.40 2.75
CA ALA A 137 -9.11 9.63 1.33
C ALA A 137 -10.23 10.53 0.80
N GLU A 138 -11.50 10.28 1.09
CA GLU A 138 -12.67 11.04 0.62
C GLU A 138 -12.74 12.50 1.10
N LYS A 139 -12.19 12.82 2.28
CA LYS A 139 -12.17 14.18 2.84
C LYS A 139 -11.05 15.11 2.34
N LYS A 140 -10.06 14.58 1.62
CA LYS A 140 -9.01 15.40 0.97
C LYS A 140 -9.47 15.91 -0.38
#